data_AF-A8M0F2-F1
#
_entry.id   AF-A8M0F2-F1
#
_cell.length_a   1.000
_cell.length_b   1.000
_cell.length_c   1.000
_cell.angle_alpha   90.00
_cell.angle_beta   90.00
_cell.angle_gamma   90.00
#
_symmetry.space_group_name_H-M   'P 1'
#
loop_
_entity.id
_entity.type
_entity.pdbx_description
1 polymer ?
#
loop_
_entity_poly.entity_id
_entity_poly.type
_entity_poly.pdbx_seq_one_letter_code
_entity_poly.pdbx_strand_id
1 'polypeptide(L)'
;MTREGSSTTARGANPAPAAVGRRSGPDAPRQSTVAGRLNELFATVTWVDERGRRREYSTPQVARAISDDPSHDTTVSRVYLATLRSGTNTNPTVAVLKAIARFFDQRRAVEAPPITASYFLDEEDESQEFRRQLADRQVRMIAMRAGNMTPAVRRQVLQMLDILEQPVSEEPTAEQPGG
;
A
#
# COMPACT_ATOMS: atom_id res chain seq x y z
N MET A 1 14.41 30.93 63.92
CA MET A 1 13.41 30.11 64.65
C MET A 1 12.04 30.74 64.43
N THR A 2 11.03 29.88 64.25
CA THR A 2 9.58 30.14 64.15
C THR A 2 9.05 30.59 62.77
N ARG A 3 7.89 30.16 62.24
CA ARG A 3 7.23 28.86 61.90
C ARG A 3 5.85 29.28 61.29
N GLU A 4 5.29 28.46 60.40
CA GLU A 4 3.86 28.31 60.03
C GLU A 4 3.20 29.09 58.87
N GLY A 5 2.46 28.33 58.03
CA GLY A 5 1.27 28.71 57.24
C GLY A 5 1.41 28.46 55.72
N SER A 6 1.07 27.32 55.08
CA SER A 6 -0.25 26.65 54.87
C SER A 6 -1.26 27.56 54.14
N SER A 7 -1.98 27.26 53.05
CA SER A 7 -2.27 26.06 52.22
C SER A 7 -3.02 26.49 50.92
N THR A 8 -3.34 25.52 50.03
CA THR A 8 -4.59 25.44 49.19
C THR A 8 -4.53 26.19 47.82
N THR A 9 -4.80 25.64 46.62
CA THR A 9 -5.72 24.57 46.17
C THR A 9 -5.44 24.10 44.72
N ALA A 10 -5.69 22.80 44.45
CA ALA A 10 -6.28 22.16 43.24
C ALA A 10 -5.67 22.38 41.83
N ARG A 11 -5.84 21.55 40.78
CA ARG A 11 -6.38 20.19 40.51
C ARG A 11 -6.36 20.06 38.98
N GLY A 12 -5.97 18.91 38.44
CA GLY A 12 -6.09 18.57 37.00
C GLY A 12 -4.90 17.72 36.56
N ALA A 13 -4.84 16.42 36.86
CA ALA A 13 -5.60 15.31 36.29
C ALA A 13 -5.23 14.98 34.82
N ASN A 14 -4.29 14.02 34.69
CA ASN A 14 -4.10 12.97 33.66
C ASN A 14 -3.80 13.36 32.19
N PRO A 15 -2.91 12.64 31.47
CA PRO A 15 -3.21 11.25 31.08
C PRO A 15 -2.03 10.24 31.18
N ALA A 16 -2.34 9.05 31.67
CA ALA A 16 -1.81 7.75 31.21
C ALA A 16 -2.81 7.15 30.19
N PRO A 17 -2.49 6.11 29.37
CA PRO A 17 -1.37 5.19 29.49
C PRO A 17 -0.58 4.92 28.18
N ALA A 18 0.54 4.24 28.36
CA ALA A 18 1.38 3.66 27.33
C ALA A 18 0.57 2.88 26.28
N ALA A 19 0.63 3.33 25.03
CA ALA A 19 0.22 2.54 23.88
C ALA A 19 1.39 1.63 23.48
N VAL A 20 1.23 0.34 23.78
CA VAL A 20 1.92 -0.75 23.08
C VAL A 20 1.52 -0.67 21.59
N GLY A 21 2.37 -0.04 20.79
CA GLY A 21 2.29 -0.02 19.34
C GLY A 21 3.28 -1.01 18.76
N ARG A 22 2.75 -2.02 18.06
CA ARG A 22 3.46 -3.10 17.37
C ARG A 22 4.74 -2.63 16.69
N ARG A 23 5.82 -3.41 16.87
CA ARG A 23 6.99 -3.39 15.98
C ARG A 23 6.58 -3.95 14.62
N SER A 24 5.90 -3.14 13.81
CA SER A 24 5.90 -3.31 12.36
C SER A 24 7.32 -3.05 11.88
N GLY A 25 7.97 -4.04 11.25
CA GLY A 25 9.31 -3.87 10.68
C GLY A 25 9.35 -2.69 9.71
N PRO A 26 10.46 -1.94 9.65
CA PRO A 26 10.58 -0.81 8.73
C PRO A 26 10.73 -1.37 7.31
N ASP A 27 9.92 -0.85 6.37
CA ASP A 27 10.13 -0.83 4.91
C ASP A 27 9.15 -1.63 4.00
N ALA A 28 8.28 -2.48 4.52
CA ALA A 28 7.36 -3.26 3.68
C ALA A 28 6.30 -2.46 2.86
N PRO A 29 5.71 -1.33 3.32
CA PRO A 29 4.64 -0.66 2.55
C PRO A 29 5.17 0.34 1.50
N ARG A 30 6.46 0.68 1.49
CA ARG A 30 7.00 1.61 0.47
C ARG A 30 7.35 0.86 -0.81
N GLN A 31 7.89 -0.34 -0.70
CA GLN A 31 8.36 -1.16 -1.83
C GLN A 31 7.23 -1.63 -2.76
N SER A 32 5.99 -1.74 -2.27
CA SER A 32 4.84 -2.16 -3.09
C SER A 32 4.24 -1.03 -3.95
N THR A 33 4.55 0.23 -3.64
CA THR A 33 4.04 1.38 -4.41
C THR A 33 4.83 1.61 -5.71
N VAL A 34 4.20 2.22 -6.72
CA VAL A 34 4.88 2.70 -7.94
C VAL A 34 6.12 3.52 -7.60
N ALA A 35 6.04 4.40 -6.60
CA ALA A 35 7.15 5.23 -6.15
C ALA A 35 8.30 4.39 -5.56
N GLY A 36 7.98 3.39 -4.73
CA GLY A 36 8.97 2.48 -4.16
C GLY A 36 9.71 1.67 -5.21
N ARG A 37 8.96 0.96 -6.05
CA ARG A 37 9.52 0.15 -7.14
C ARG A 37 10.33 1.00 -8.12
N LEU A 38 9.89 2.22 -8.41
CA LEU A 38 10.67 3.16 -9.21
C LEU A 38 11.98 3.56 -8.52
N ASN A 39 11.94 3.88 -7.23
CA ASN A 39 13.14 4.24 -6.48
C ASN A 39 14.14 3.07 -6.38
N GLU A 40 13.65 1.84 -6.25
CA GLU A 40 14.46 0.62 -6.28
C GLU A 40 15.24 0.49 -7.60
N LEU A 41 14.58 0.71 -8.75
CA LEU A 41 15.26 0.66 -10.05
C LEU A 41 16.36 1.71 -10.18
N PHE A 42 16.13 2.92 -9.66
CA PHE A 42 17.15 3.97 -9.67
C PHE A 42 18.37 3.65 -8.78
N ALA A 43 18.16 2.93 -7.67
CA ALA A 43 19.24 2.54 -6.76
C ALA A 43 20.02 1.33 -7.27
N THR A 44 19.36 0.41 -7.97
CA THR A 44 19.94 -0.86 -8.41
C THR A 44 20.56 -0.79 -9.80
N VAL A 45 19.96 -0.03 -10.72
CA VAL A 45 20.45 0.10 -12.10
C VAL A 45 21.45 1.26 -12.17
N THR A 46 22.71 0.91 -12.39
CA THR A 46 23.83 1.86 -12.47
C THR A 46 24.43 1.88 -13.87
N TRP A 47 25.11 2.97 -14.20
CA TRP A 47 25.86 3.12 -15.43
C TRP A 47 27.32 3.45 -15.14
N VAL A 48 28.19 3.16 -16.10
CA VAL A 48 29.63 3.42 -15.99
C VAL A 48 29.91 4.77 -16.64
N ASP A 49 30.45 5.71 -15.86
CA ASP A 49 30.86 7.02 -16.38
C ASP A 49 32.13 6.94 -17.23
N GLU A 50 32.48 8.04 -17.90
CA GLU A 50 33.69 8.15 -18.74
C GLU A 50 35.00 7.84 -17.99
N ARG A 51 34.95 7.86 -16.66
CA ARG A 51 36.07 7.57 -15.76
C ARG A 51 36.03 6.15 -15.20
N GLY A 52 35.15 5.29 -15.72
CA GLY A 52 35.01 3.90 -15.30
C GLY A 52 34.29 3.71 -13.95
N ARG A 53 33.65 4.74 -13.39
CA ARG A 53 32.97 4.65 -12.09
C ARG A 53 31.50 4.31 -12.28
N ARG A 54 30.98 3.40 -11.45
CA ARG A 54 29.53 3.14 -11.39
C ARG A 54 28.82 4.33 -10.75
N ARG A 55 27.75 4.79 -11.40
CA ARG A 55 26.93 5.93 -10.97
C ARG A 55 25.46 5.54 -11.10
N GLU A 56 24.65 6.02 -10.17
CA GLU A 56 23.20 5.97 -10.30
C GLU A 56 22.73 6.93 -11.40
N TYR A 57 21.58 6.60 -11.99
CA TYR A 57 20.91 7.54 -12.89
C TYR A 57 20.27 8.68 -12.12
N SER A 58 20.37 9.90 -12.65
CA SER A 58 19.61 11.03 -12.10
C SER A 58 18.23 11.15 -12.75
N THR A 59 17.24 11.66 -12.02
CA THR A 59 15.89 11.94 -12.56
C THR A 59 15.91 12.71 -13.90
N PRO A 60 16.66 13.82 -14.07
CA PRO A 60 16.70 14.52 -15.36
C PRO A 60 17.31 13.69 -16.48
N GLN A 61 18.31 12.83 -16.19
CA GLN A 61 18.90 11.96 -17.21
C GLN A 61 17.89 10.92 -17.70
N VAL A 62 17.14 10.28 -16.80
CA VAL A 62 16.13 9.28 -17.18
C VAL A 62 14.97 9.92 -17.94
N ALA A 63 14.44 11.03 -17.44
CA ALA A 63 13.34 11.75 -18.09
C ALA A 63 13.69 12.17 -19.52
N ARG A 64 14.91 12.69 -19.72
CA ARG A 64 15.41 13.04 -21.04
C ARG A 64 15.61 11.80 -21.92
N ALA A 65 16.28 10.78 -21.42
CA ALA A 65 16.56 9.57 -22.19
C ALA A 65 15.28 8.85 -22.65
N ILE A 66 14.24 8.85 -21.82
CA ILE A 66 12.92 8.36 -22.22
C ILE A 66 12.34 9.25 -23.32
N SER A 67 12.28 10.56 -23.12
CA SER A 67 11.66 11.48 -24.09
C SER A 67 12.37 11.50 -25.44
N ASP A 68 13.69 11.25 -25.45
CA ASP A 68 14.52 11.21 -26.65
C ASP A 68 14.52 9.81 -27.33
N ASP A 69 13.87 8.79 -26.75
CA ASP A 69 13.82 7.43 -27.31
C ASP A 69 12.85 7.36 -28.50
N PRO A 70 13.33 7.12 -29.74
CA PRO A 70 12.49 7.10 -30.94
C PRO A 70 11.58 5.88 -31.05
N SER A 71 11.71 4.90 -30.14
CA SER A 71 10.93 3.66 -30.18
C SER A 71 9.51 3.78 -29.64
N HIS A 72 9.16 4.93 -29.07
CA HIS A 72 7.82 5.22 -28.56
C HIS A 72 7.53 6.74 -28.55
N ASP A 73 6.26 7.12 -28.54
CA ASP A 73 5.82 8.54 -28.54
C ASP A 73 5.71 9.16 -27.13
N THR A 74 6.22 8.49 -26.09
CA THR A 74 6.04 8.93 -24.70
C THR A 74 7.08 9.98 -24.30
N THR A 75 6.61 11.19 -24.01
CA THR A 75 7.42 12.26 -23.40
C THR A 75 7.25 12.28 -21.88
N VAL A 76 8.37 12.36 -21.14
CA VAL A 76 8.38 12.39 -19.67
C VAL A 76 9.19 13.59 -19.18
N SER A 77 8.55 14.52 -18.49
CA SER A 77 9.26 15.69 -17.93
C SER A 77 10.01 15.33 -16.64
N ARG A 78 11.09 16.06 -16.35
CA ARG A 78 11.87 15.93 -15.11
C ARG A 78 10.98 16.09 -13.87
N VAL A 79 10.10 17.08 -13.87
CA VAL A 79 9.23 17.41 -12.73
C VAL A 79 8.23 16.28 -12.51
N TYR A 80 7.61 15.78 -13.58
CA TYR A 80 6.67 14.67 -13.49
C TYR A 80 7.34 13.39 -12.96
N LEU A 81 8.53 13.04 -13.45
CA LEU A 81 9.25 11.87 -12.93
C LEU A 81 9.66 12.05 -11.47
N ALA A 82 9.97 13.27 -11.04
CA ALA A 82 10.26 13.55 -9.63
C ALA A 82 9.01 13.38 -8.73
N THR A 83 7.83 13.81 -9.18
CA THR A 83 6.58 13.63 -8.42
C THR A 83 6.12 12.17 -8.36
N LEU A 84 6.42 11.36 -9.38
CA LEU A 84 6.25 9.91 -9.34
C LEU A 84 7.19 9.27 -8.31
N ARG A 85 8.47 9.65 -8.29
CA ARG A 85 9.46 9.15 -7.32
C ARG A 85 9.13 9.51 -5.87
N SER A 86 8.52 10.68 -5.63
CA SER A 86 8.10 11.09 -4.29
C SER A 86 6.78 10.46 -3.85
N GLY A 87 6.03 9.82 -4.76
CA GLY A 87 4.67 9.35 -4.51
C GLY A 87 3.63 10.46 -4.44
N THR A 88 3.98 11.70 -4.81
CA THR A 88 3.01 12.81 -4.93
C THR A 88 2.05 12.58 -6.09
N ASN A 89 2.56 11.99 -7.18
CA ASN A 89 1.72 11.42 -8.22
C ASN A 89 1.85 9.89 -8.16
N THR A 90 0.72 9.18 -8.10
CA THR A 90 0.68 7.72 -7.92
C THR A 90 0.05 7.00 -9.11
N ASN A 91 -0.53 7.72 -10.08
CA ASN A 91 -1.30 7.14 -11.18
C ASN A 91 -0.71 7.54 -12.55
N PRO A 92 0.49 7.07 -12.91
CA PRO A 92 1.03 7.25 -14.25
C PRO A 92 0.27 6.44 -15.28
N THR A 93 0.28 6.90 -16.53
CA THR A 93 -0.29 6.11 -17.63
C THR A 93 0.54 4.85 -17.89
N VAL A 94 -0.10 3.80 -18.44
CA VAL A 94 0.59 2.56 -18.83
C VAL A 94 1.71 2.84 -19.84
N ALA A 95 1.58 3.83 -20.71
CA ALA A 95 2.61 4.23 -21.66
C ALA A 95 3.89 4.73 -20.95
N VAL A 96 3.72 5.58 -19.93
CA VAL A 96 4.84 6.05 -19.09
C VAL A 96 5.50 4.88 -18.36
N LEU A 97 4.71 3.97 -17.78
CA LEU A 97 5.25 2.80 -17.09
C LEU A 97 6.06 1.90 -18.03
N LYS A 98 5.57 1.66 -19.25
CA LYS A 98 6.31 0.88 -20.27
C LYS A 98 7.61 1.55 -20.67
N ALA A 99 7.60 2.88 -20.86
CA ALA A 99 8.79 3.64 -21.22
C ALA A 99 9.87 3.59 -20.12
N ILE A 100 9.45 3.75 -18.86
CA ILE A 100 10.33 3.62 -17.69
C ILE A 100 10.88 2.19 -17.59
N ALA A 101 10.02 1.17 -17.67
CA ALA A 101 10.42 -0.23 -17.61
C ALA A 101 11.50 -0.54 -18.64
N ARG A 102 11.25 -0.17 -19.90
CA ARG A 102 12.15 -0.38 -21.03
C ARG A 102 13.51 0.29 -20.82
N PHE A 103 13.52 1.55 -20.35
CA PHE A 103 14.77 2.27 -20.11
C PHE A 103 15.68 1.48 -19.15
N PHE A 104 15.14 1.03 -18.02
CA PHE A 104 15.90 0.32 -16.99
C PHE A 104 16.27 -1.11 -17.41
N ASP A 105 15.37 -1.82 -18.10
CA ASP A 105 15.58 -3.18 -18.58
C ASP A 105 16.79 -3.26 -19.52
N GLN A 106 16.90 -2.33 -20.47
CA GLN A 106 18.02 -2.27 -21.43
C GLN A 106 19.39 -1.99 -20.78
N ARG A 107 19.41 -1.49 -19.54
CA ARG A 107 20.62 -1.00 -18.85
C ARG A 107 21.03 -1.88 -17.66
N ARG A 108 20.27 -2.95 -17.40
CA ARG A 108 20.58 -3.93 -16.35
C ARG A 108 21.35 -5.12 -16.94
N ALA A 109 21.93 -5.93 -16.06
CA ALA A 109 22.60 -7.17 -16.45
C ALA A 109 21.63 -8.14 -17.15
N VAL A 110 22.13 -8.84 -18.17
CA VAL A 110 21.38 -9.72 -19.09
C VAL A 110 20.72 -10.92 -18.39
N GLU A 111 21.22 -11.32 -17.22
CA GLU A 111 20.76 -12.53 -16.51
C GLU A 111 19.49 -12.34 -15.67
N ALA A 112 18.95 -11.12 -15.59
CA ALA A 112 17.82 -10.82 -14.70
C ALA A 112 16.47 -10.76 -15.46
N PRO A 113 15.34 -11.19 -14.85
CA PRO A 113 14.03 -11.25 -15.52
C PRO A 113 13.54 -9.91 -16.07
N PRO A 114 12.94 -9.84 -17.26
CA PRO A 114 12.62 -8.58 -17.91
C PRO A 114 11.68 -7.70 -17.08
N ILE A 115 12.00 -6.41 -16.99
CA ILE A 115 11.15 -5.43 -16.32
C ILE A 115 10.03 -5.02 -17.28
N THR A 116 8.78 -5.18 -16.84
CA THR A 116 7.59 -4.79 -17.62
C THR A 116 6.76 -3.75 -16.86
N ALA A 117 5.73 -3.18 -17.49
CA ALA A 117 4.84 -2.23 -16.80
C ALA A 117 4.17 -2.84 -15.56
N SER A 118 3.88 -4.15 -15.58
CA SER A 118 3.36 -4.90 -14.44
C SER A 118 4.31 -4.93 -13.25
N TYR A 119 5.61 -4.70 -13.45
CA TYR A 119 6.52 -4.52 -12.33
C TYR A 119 6.17 -3.31 -11.48
N PHE A 120 5.45 -2.29 -11.98
CA PHE A 120 5.06 -1.13 -11.17
C PHE A 120 3.66 -1.24 -10.57
N LEU A 121 2.84 -2.10 -11.15
CA LEU A 121 1.47 -2.31 -10.73
C LEU A 121 1.49 -3.43 -9.70
N ASP A 122 1.07 -3.14 -8.48
CA ASP A 122 0.82 -4.20 -7.52
C ASP A 122 -0.48 -4.90 -7.92
N GLU A 123 -0.46 -6.23 -8.07
CA GLU A 123 -1.69 -7.00 -8.20
C GLU A 123 -2.59 -6.77 -6.96
N GLU A 124 -2.04 -6.33 -5.83
CA GLU A 124 -2.78 -6.03 -4.61
C GLU A 124 -3.68 -4.78 -4.68
N ASP A 125 -3.27 -3.69 -5.32
CA ASP A 125 -4.08 -2.47 -5.38
C ASP A 125 -5.26 -2.63 -6.36
N GLU A 126 -5.00 -3.18 -7.55
CA GLU A 126 -6.08 -3.53 -8.49
C GLU A 126 -6.99 -4.61 -7.92
N SER A 127 -6.45 -5.63 -7.22
CA SER A 127 -7.29 -6.66 -6.62
C SER A 127 -8.08 -6.16 -5.42
N GLN A 128 -7.58 -5.23 -4.61
CA GLN A 128 -8.37 -4.64 -3.53
C GLN A 128 -9.49 -3.75 -4.06
N GLU A 129 -9.22 -2.89 -5.03
CA GLU A 129 -10.26 -2.06 -5.62
C GLU A 129 -11.30 -2.91 -6.35
N PHE A 130 -10.87 -3.91 -7.12
CA PHE A 130 -11.74 -4.88 -7.76
C PHE A 130 -12.57 -5.68 -6.75
N ARG A 131 -11.97 -6.15 -5.65
CA ARG A 131 -12.69 -6.84 -4.55
C ARG A 131 -13.72 -5.92 -3.88
N ARG A 132 -13.40 -4.63 -3.70
CA ARG A 132 -14.35 -3.63 -3.18
C ARG A 132 -15.51 -3.40 -4.16
N GLN A 133 -15.23 -3.30 -5.46
CA GLN A 133 -16.25 -3.16 -6.49
C GLN A 133 -17.17 -4.40 -6.57
N LEU A 134 -16.60 -5.60 -6.43
CA LEU A 134 -17.38 -6.84 -6.37
C LEU A 134 -18.23 -6.91 -5.10
N ALA A 135 -17.68 -6.54 -3.95
CA ALA A 135 -18.43 -6.47 -2.70
C ALA A 135 -19.60 -5.48 -2.79
N ASP A 136 -19.41 -4.28 -3.35
CA ASP A 136 -20.49 -3.30 -3.57
C ASP A 136 -21.61 -3.86 -4.45
N ARG A 137 -21.26 -4.53 -5.56
CA ARG A 137 -22.24 -5.20 -6.44
C ARG A 137 -23.01 -6.30 -5.71
N GLN A 138 -22.33 -7.11 -4.91
CA GLN A 138 -22.96 -8.19 -4.14
C GLN A 138 -23.90 -7.64 -3.07
N VAL A 139 -23.48 -6.61 -2.31
CA VAL A 139 -24.33 -5.92 -1.33
C VAL A 139 -25.57 -5.34 -2.00
N ARG A 140 -25.41 -4.69 -3.17
CA ARG A 140 -26.55 -4.13 -3.93
C ARG A 140 -27.52 -5.22 -4.39
N MET A 141 -27.03 -6.36 -4.86
CA MET A 141 -27.88 -7.50 -5.24
C MET A 141 -28.64 -8.07 -4.04
N ILE A 142 -27.98 -8.20 -2.88
CA ILE A 142 -28.62 -8.67 -1.64
C ILE A 142 -29.72 -7.69 -1.21
N ALA A 143 -29.45 -6.38 -1.23
CA ALA A 143 -30.42 -5.34 -0.87
C ALA A 143 -31.65 -5.35 -1.79
N MET A 144 -31.45 -5.43 -3.10
CA MET A 144 -32.54 -5.52 -4.08
C MET A 144 -33.41 -6.76 -3.85
N ARG A 145 -32.77 -7.91 -3.59
CA ARG A 145 -33.49 -9.16 -3.32
C ARG A 145 -34.25 -9.09 -2.00
N ALA A 146 -33.65 -8.51 -0.95
CA ALA A 146 -34.27 -8.33 0.36
C ALA A 146 -35.49 -7.38 0.29
N GLY A 147 -35.45 -6.37 -0.59
CA GLY A 147 -36.59 -5.48 -0.87
C GLY A 147 -37.84 -6.22 -1.37
N ASN A 148 -37.65 -7.29 -2.16
CA ASN A 148 -38.73 -8.13 -2.69
C ASN A 148 -39.16 -9.27 -1.75
N MET A 149 -38.52 -9.44 -0.58
CA MET A 149 -38.88 -10.48 0.38
C MET A 149 -40.00 -10.04 1.32
N THR A 150 -40.85 -10.99 1.72
CA THR A 150 -41.83 -10.77 2.80
C THR A 150 -41.12 -10.49 4.13
N PRO A 151 -41.75 -9.76 5.06
CA PRO A 151 -41.13 -9.42 6.35
C PRO A 151 -40.68 -10.63 7.19
N ALA A 152 -41.39 -11.76 7.07
CA ALA A 152 -41.03 -13.00 7.76
C ALA A 152 -39.74 -13.62 7.20
N VAL A 153 -39.66 -13.75 5.87
CA VAL A 153 -38.48 -14.31 5.17
C VAL A 153 -37.25 -13.41 5.37
N ARG A 154 -37.43 -12.09 5.34
CA ARG A 154 -36.34 -11.13 5.58
C ARG A 154 -35.72 -11.28 6.96
N ARG A 155 -36.54 -11.46 8.01
CA ARG A 155 -36.06 -11.70 9.38
C ARG A 155 -35.28 -13.00 9.49
N GLN A 156 -35.75 -14.06 8.86
CA GLN A 156 -35.07 -15.35 8.87
C GLN A 156 -33.70 -15.30 8.17
N VAL A 157 -33.59 -14.58 7.06
CA VAL A 157 -32.29 -14.36 6.37
C VAL A 157 -31.33 -13.57 7.24
N LEU A 158 -31.80 -12.51 7.91
CA LEU A 158 -30.98 -11.70 8.82
C LEU A 158 -30.44 -12.53 10.00
N GLN A 159 -31.30 -13.34 10.63
CA GLN A 159 -30.86 -14.24 11.71
C GLN A 159 -29.81 -15.24 11.24
N MET A 160 -29.91 -15.72 9.99
CA MET A 160 -28.94 -16.66 9.44
C MET A 160 -27.59 -15.98 9.17
N LEU A 161 -27.59 -14.71 8.74
CA LEU A 161 -26.38 -13.90 8.62
C LEU A 161 -25.72 -13.65 9.99
N ASP A 162 -26.50 -13.32 11.02
CA ASP A 162 -26.01 -13.14 12.40
C ASP A 162 -25.31 -14.39 12.96
N ILE A 163 -25.77 -15.59 12.58
CA ILE A 163 -25.13 -16.86 12.97
C ILE A 163 -23.79 -17.04 12.25
N LEU A 164 -23.70 -16.65 10.98
CA LEU A 164 -22.49 -16.78 10.17
C LEU A 164 -21.42 -15.74 10.52
N GLU A 165 -21.81 -14.59 11.07
CA GLU A 165 -20.91 -13.53 11.53
C GLU A 165 -20.41 -13.71 12.96
N GLN A 166 -21.01 -14.61 13.74
CA GLN A 166 -20.49 -14.94 15.06
C GLN A 166 -19.12 -15.62 14.91
N PRO A 167 -18.03 -15.05 15.48
CA PRO A 167 -16.78 -15.76 15.56
C PRO A 167 -17.05 -17.04 16.33
N VAL A 168 -16.79 -18.19 15.71
CA VAL A 168 -16.77 -19.48 16.40
C VAL A 168 -15.92 -19.30 17.64
N SER A 169 -16.60 -19.19 18.78
CA SER A 169 -15.95 -19.12 20.07
C SER A 169 -15.49 -20.54 20.31
N GLU A 170 -14.19 -20.78 20.17
CA GLU A 170 -13.56 -22.02 20.56
C GLU A 170 -13.94 -22.28 22.02
N GLU A 171 -14.80 -23.27 22.25
CA GLU A 171 -15.20 -23.66 23.60
C GLU A 171 -13.99 -24.22 24.37
N PRO A 172 -13.90 -23.98 25.69
CA PRO A 172 -12.79 -24.40 26.52
C PRO A 172 -12.86 -25.90 26.78
N THR A 173 -11.97 -26.68 26.16
CA THR A 173 -11.76 -28.08 26.55
C THR A 173 -10.49 -28.18 27.39
N ALA A 174 -10.66 -28.27 28.71
CA ALA A 174 -9.90 -29.18 29.57
C ALA A 174 -10.46 -29.14 31.00
N GLU A 175 -11.63 -29.72 31.19
CA GLU A 175 -11.93 -30.37 32.46
C GLU A 175 -11.35 -31.80 32.36
N GLN A 176 -10.28 -32.08 33.11
CA GLN A 176 -9.88 -33.44 33.46
C GLN A 176 -9.88 -33.55 34.99
N PRO A 177 -10.76 -34.39 35.58
CA PRO A 177 -10.67 -34.78 36.98
C PRO A 177 -9.74 -35.99 37.11
N GLY A 178 -8.73 -35.91 37.98
CA GLY A 178 -7.86 -37.04 38.28
C GLY A 178 -6.77 -36.71 39.31
N GLY A 179 -7.10 -36.91 40.58
CA GLY A 179 -6.19 -36.85 41.74
C GLY A 179 -6.90 -37.30 43.00
#